data_AF-A0A843DFS3-F1
#
_entry.id   AF-A0A843DFS3-F1
#
_cell.length_a   1.000
_cell.length_b   1.000
_cell.length_c   1.000
_cell.angle_alpha   90.00
_cell.angle_beta   90.00
_cell.angle_gamma   90.00
#
_symmetry.space_group_name_H-M   'P 1'
#
loop_
_entity.id
_entity.type
_entity.pdbx_description
1 polymer ?
#
loop_
_entity_poly.entity_id
_entity_poly.type
_entity_poly.pdbx_seq_one_letter_code
_entity_poly.pdbx_strand_id
1 'polypeptide(L)'
;MRKHILLFTALLAVFAVLISAGCVTTDSPGDSEGMITVTDAFGREVSIPENPEKIAVVGSGSMRYFVYLGIDLDDVCAVDYQDSKLNIQTVNVRPYALANPEILEIPEVGPAKGVVDNEKLLMSGADILFMGGASSSNAEVANEIQEKTGVPVVMFYTGNYVTDAEKIQATLLMLGEILGKEQRAKDLIAYFDAVEADLKKRVAGLSAEETVYVGGVSYNG
;
A
#
# COMPACT_ATOMS: atom_id res chain seq x y z
N MET A 1 66.71 -2.02 -7.16
CA MET A 1 65.78 -0.88 -7.00
C MET A 1 64.41 -1.12 -7.64
N ARG A 2 64.29 -1.42 -8.94
CA ARG A 2 62.99 -1.66 -9.61
C ARG A 2 62.10 -2.77 -8.99
N LYS A 3 62.70 -3.87 -8.52
CA LYS A 3 61.94 -4.97 -7.88
C LYS A 3 61.35 -4.58 -6.51
N HIS A 4 62.05 -3.74 -5.73
CA HIS A 4 61.54 -3.25 -4.45
C HIS A 4 60.46 -2.19 -4.63
N ILE A 5 60.52 -1.38 -5.69
CA ILE A 5 59.47 -0.41 -6.04
C ILE A 5 58.18 -1.14 -6.42
N LEU A 6 58.26 -2.22 -7.22
CA LEU A 6 57.10 -3.03 -7.62
C LEU A 6 56.45 -3.77 -6.43
N LEU A 7 57.26 -4.28 -5.50
CA LEU A 7 56.77 -4.88 -4.25
C LEU A 7 56.10 -3.85 -3.32
N PHE A 8 56.64 -2.63 -3.25
CA PHE A 8 56.04 -1.55 -2.45
C PHE A 8 54.71 -1.07 -3.04
N THR A 9 54.59 -0.95 -4.37
CA THR A 9 53.34 -0.57 -5.04
C THR A 9 52.27 -1.65 -4.93
N ALA A 10 52.65 -2.94 -4.96
CA ALA A 10 51.72 -4.04 -4.76
C ALA A 10 51.21 -4.10 -3.30
N LEU A 11 52.07 -3.82 -2.31
CA LEU A 11 51.67 -3.76 -0.91
C LEU A 11 50.70 -2.58 -0.62
N LEU A 12 50.92 -1.43 -1.27
CA LEU A 12 50.05 -0.26 -1.14
C LEU A 12 48.65 -0.49 -1.75
N ALA A 13 48.58 -1.21 -2.87
CA ALA A 13 47.32 -1.57 -3.50
C ALA A 13 46.50 -2.58 -2.68
N VAL A 14 47.17 -3.53 -2.00
CA VAL A 14 46.50 -4.48 -1.09
C VAL A 14 46.00 -3.77 0.17
N PHE A 15 46.73 -2.77 0.68
CA PHE A 15 46.27 -1.95 1.81
C PHE A 15 45.06 -1.05 1.45
N ALA A 16 44.99 -0.56 0.21
CA ALA A 16 43.86 0.23 -0.27
C ALA A 16 42.56 -0.59 -0.45
N VAL A 17 42.68 -1.89 -0.80
CA VAL A 17 41.52 -2.80 -0.95
C VAL A 17 41.01 -3.32 0.42
N LEU A 18 41.85 -3.30 1.45
CA LEU A 18 41.46 -3.70 2.81
C LEU A 18 40.71 -2.60 3.60
N ILE A 19 40.69 -1.36 3.09
CA ILE A 19 39.93 -0.24 3.70
C ILE A 19 38.46 -0.23 3.20
N SER A 20 38.14 -0.92 2.10
CA SER A 20 36.77 -1.05 1.56
C SER A 20 35.92 -2.19 2.17
N ALA A 21 36.43 -2.91 3.17
CA ALA A 21 35.68 -3.94 3.91
C ALA A 21 35.29 -3.53 5.34
N GLY A 22 35.59 -2.29 5.74
CA GLY A 22 35.06 -1.70 6.96
C GLY A 22 33.73 -1.03 6.68
N CYS A 23 32.62 -1.77 6.75
CA CYS A 23 31.34 -1.17 7.09
C CYS A 23 31.49 -0.58 8.50
N VAL A 24 31.91 0.68 8.58
CA VAL A 24 31.53 1.54 9.69
C VAL A 24 30.01 1.63 9.59
N THR A 25 29.31 0.86 10.41
CA THR A 25 27.96 1.18 10.82
C THR A 25 28.08 2.51 11.55
N THR A 26 27.82 3.59 10.82
CA THR A 26 27.39 4.83 11.44
C THR A 26 26.11 4.49 12.18
N ASP A 27 26.23 4.22 13.48
CA ASP A 27 25.12 4.28 14.41
C ASP A 27 24.53 5.70 14.27
N SER A 28 23.41 5.78 13.55
CA SER A 28 22.61 6.99 13.47
C SER A 28 22.04 7.25 14.87
N PRO A 29 22.18 8.45 15.43
CA PRO A 29 21.55 8.80 16.68
C PRO A 29 20.05 8.99 16.45
N GLY A 30 19.25 8.02 16.84
CA GLY A 30 17.78 8.10 16.83
C GLY A 30 17.11 6.74 16.81
N ASP A 31 17.29 5.93 17.86
CA ASP A 31 16.37 4.84 18.15
C ASP A 31 14.99 5.44 18.46
N SER A 32 14.14 5.53 17.43
CA SER A 32 12.71 5.47 17.62
C SER A 32 12.36 3.99 17.78
N GLU A 33 12.50 3.47 19.00
CA GLU A 33 12.11 2.09 19.33
C GLU A 33 10.69 1.84 18.76
N GLY A 34 10.55 0.87 17.86
CA GLY A 34 9.27 0.48 17.28
C GLY A 34 8.82 1.20 16.00
N MET A 35 9.70 1.91 15.27
CA MET A 35 9.40 2.40 13.92
C MET A 35 10.20 1.64 12.85
N ILE A 36 9.59 1.39 11.71
CA ILE A 36 10.21 0.81 10.51
C ILE A 36 10.02 1.74 9.31
N THR A 37 10.90 1.65 8.32
CA THR A 37 10.75 2.39 7.05
C THR A 37 10.18 1.48 5.99
N VAL A 38 9.14 1.94 5.28
CA VAL A 38 8.52 1.26 4.15
C VAL A 38 8.55 2.14 2.91
N THR A 39 8.85 1.54 1.76
CA THR A 39 8.67 2.17 0.45
C THR A 39 7.22 1.95 -0.01
N ASP A 40 6.47 3.04 -0.18
CA ASP A 40 5.08 2.97 -0.63
C ASP A 40 4.94 2.68 -2.14
N ALA A 41 3.71 2.47 -2.63
CA ALA A 41 3.48 2.08 -4.03
C ALA A 41 3.90 3.15 -5.08
N PHE A 42 4.24 4.36 -4.63
CA PHE A 42 4.71 5.46 -5.49
C PHE A 42 6.16 5.86 -5.19
N GLY A 43 6.90 5.05 -4.44
CA GLY A 43 8.33 5.22 -4.18
C GLY A 43 8.65 6.23 -3.08
N ARG A 44 7.69 6.57 -2.21
CA ARG A 44 7.95 7.40 -1.03
C ARG A 44 8.47 6.50 0.10
N GLU A 45 9.54 6.91 0.74
CA GLU A 45 10.02 6.29 1.99
C GLU A 45 9.22 6.87 3.16
N VAL A 46 8.54 6.02 3.91
CA VAL A 46 7.66 6.41 5.01
C VAL A 46 8.07 5.67 6.27
N SER A 47 8.37 6.41 7.34
CA SER A 47 8.61 5.84 8.68
C SER A 47 7.27 5.60 9.36
N ILE A 48 6.98 4.35 9.72
CA ILE A 48 5.71 3.90 10.30
C ILE A 48 5.97 3.11 11.59
N PRO A 49 4.99 2.99 12.51
CA PRO A 49 5.08 2.04 13.61
C PRO A 49 5.23 0.61 13.10
N GLU A 50 6.06 -0.21 13.75
CA GLU A 50 6.27 -1.62 13.42
C GLU A 50 4.98 -2.43 13.53
N ASN A 51 4.08 -2.05 14.45
CA ASN A 51 2.78 -2.69 14.67
C ASN A 51 1.69 -1.62 14.88
N PRO A 52 1.12 -1.04 13.82
CA PRO A 52 0.05 -0.05 13.96
C PRO A 52 -1.24 -0.74 14.48
N GLU A 53 -1.85 -0.21 15.53
CA GLU A 53 -3.07 -0.76 16.16
C GLU A 53 -4.34 -0.04 15.66
N LYS A 54 -4.22 1.23 15.28
CA LYS A 54 -5.33 2.03 14.75
C LYS A 54 -5.01 2.57 13.37
N ILE A 55 -5.79 2.17 12.38
CA ILE A 55 -5.58 2.54 10.99
C ILE A 55 -6.73 3.41 10.47
N ALA A 56 -6.38 4.41 9.66
CA ALA A 56 -7.33 5.14 8.83
C ALA A 56 -7.14 4.74 7.36
N VAL A 57 -8.22 4.64 6.60
CA VAL A 57 -8.17 4.22 5.18
C VAL A 57 -8.99 5.17 4.31
N VAL A 58 -8.37 5.72 3.27
CA VAL A 58 -9.01 6.63 2.32
C VAL A 58 -8.77 6.26 0.87
N GLY A 59 -9.62 6.80 -0.01
CA GLY A 59 -9.59 6.56 -1.44
C GLY A 59 -10.78 5.71 -1.89
N SER A 60 -11.18 5.92 -3.14
CA SER A 60 -12.38 5.31 -3.70
C SER A 60 -12.27 3.79 -3.70
N GLY A 61 -13.12 3.13 -2.90
CA GLY A 61 -13.15 1.66 -2.81
C GLY A 61 -11.95 1.05 -2.08
N SER A 62 -11.11 1.86 -1.44
CA SER A 62 -9.88 1.45 -0.76
C SER A 62 -10.10 0.39 0.33
N MET A 63 -11.19 0.49 1.09
CA MET A 63 -11.50 -0.46 2.18
C MET A 63 -11.59 -1.91 1.72
N ARG A 64 -11.82 -2.19 0.43
CA ARG A 64 -11.85 -3.56 -0.10
C ARG A 64 -10.54 -4.31 0.12
N TYR A 65 -9.40 -3.63 0.02
CA TYR A 65 -8.07 -4.27 0.17
C TYR A 65 -7.87 -4.79 1.59
N PHE A 66 -8.28 -3.99 2.57
CA PHE A 66 -8.20 -4.30 3.99
C PHE A 66 -9.15 -5.44 4.35
N VAL A 67 -10.39 -5.39 3.86
CA VAL A 67 -11.36 -6.49 4.01
C VAL A 67 -10.82 -7.78 3.39
N TYR A 68 -10.23 -7.72 2.18
CA TYR A 68 -9.67 -8.92 1.54
C TYR A 68 -8.52 -9.51 2.36
N LEU A 69 -7.67 -8.66 2.93
CA LEU A 69 -6.57 -9.06 3.81
C LEU A 69 -7.04 -9.60 5.17
N GLY A 70 -8.33 -9.49 5.50
CA GLY A 70 -8.88 -10.01 6.75
C GLY A 70 -8.27 -9.33 7.97
N ILE A 71 -8.15 -8.00 7.91
CA ILE A 71 -7.86 -7.20 9.10
C ILE A 71 -9.03 -7.25 10.08
N ASP A 72 -8.77 -6.96 11.36
CA ASP A 72 -9.84 -6.71 12.31
C ASP A 72 -10.44 -5.33 12.02
N LEU A 73 -11.77 -5.23 11.95
CA LEU A 73 -12.42 -3.94 11.70
C LEU A 73 -12.43 -3.06 12.96
N ASP A 74 -12.21 -3.63 14.14
CA ASP A 74 -12.01 -2.87 15.38
C ASP A 74 -10.71 -2.05 15.34
N ASP A 75 -9.75 -2.41 14.47
CA ASP A 75 -8.51 -1.67 14.24
C ASP A 75 -8.71 -0.45 13.32
N VAL A 76 -9.85 -0.36 12.61
CA VAL A 76 -10.11 0.72 11.66
C VAL A 76 -10.84 1.86 12.37
N CYS A 77 -10.13 2.95 12.65
CA CYS A 77 -10.69 4.09 13.39
C CYS A 77 -11.34 5.14 12.49
N ALA A 78 -11.00 5.19 11.21
CA ALA A 78 -11.62 6.11 10.27
C ALA A 78 -11.58 5.60 8.81
N VAL A 79 -12.62 5.90 8.04
CA VAL A 79 -12.78 5.47 6.64
C VAL A 79 -13.01 6.64 5.67
N ASP A 80 -12.91 6.37 4.37
CA ASP A 80 -13.37 7.30 3.33
C ASP A 80 -14.88 7.58 3.51
N TYR A 81 -15.30 8.81 3.19
CA TYR A 81 -16.72 9.20 3.19
C TYR A 81 -17.62 8.19 2.47
N GLN A 82 -17.15 7.58 1.37
CA GLN A 82 -17.95 6.63 0.60
C GLN A 82 -18.30 5.37 1.38
N ASP A 83 -17.46 4.99 2.34
CA ASP A 83 -17.61 3.78 3.16
C ASP A 83 -18.30 4.03 4.50
N SER A 84 -18.56 5.29 4.86
CA SER A 84 -19.34 5.62 6.05
C SER A 84 -20.84 5.71 5.77
N LYS A 85 -21.65 5.67 6.83
CA LYS A 85 -23.11 5.88 6.78
C LYS A 85 -23.55 7.25 6.23
N LEU A 86 -22.63 8.22 6.12
CA LEU A 86 -22.95 9.52 5.54
C LEU A 86 -23.16 9.45 4.02
N ASN A 87 -22.67 8.40 3.37
CA ASN A 87 -22.98 8.12 1.98
C ASN A 87 -24.41 7.55 1.88
N ILE A 88 -25.39 8.46 1.75
CA ILE A 88 -26.81 8.12 1.66
C ILE A 88 -27.09 7.48 0.30
N GLN A 89 -26.78 6.19 0.17
CA GLN A 89 -27.29 5.34 -0.90
C GLN A 89 -28.39 4.44 -0.35
N THR A 90 -29.45 4.26 -1.14
CA THR A 90 -30.59 3.41 -0.76
C THR A 90 -30.20 1.95 -0.60
N VAL A 91 -29.13 1.52 -1.28
CA VAL A 91 -28.51 0.18 -1.16
C VAL A 91 -27.00 0.34 -1.37
N ASN A 92 -26.17 -0.23 -0.50
CA ASN A 92 -24.74 -0.33 -0.77
C ASN A 92 -24.51 -1.48 -1.77
N VAL A 93 -23.98 -1.18 -2.95
CA VAL A 93 -23.75 -2.17 -4.01
C VAL A 93 -22.35 -2.80 -3.96
N ARG A 94 -21.50 -2.37 -3.01
CA ARG A 94 -20.10 -2.80 -2.96
C ARG A 94 -19.98 -4.11 -2.18
N PRO A 95 -19.52 -5.22 -2.79
CA PRO A 95 -19.52 -6.53 -2.14
C PRO A 95 -18.80 -6.59 -0.79
N TYR A 96 -17.68 -5.87 -0.64
CA TYR A 96 -16.94 -5.83 0.62
C TYR A 96 -17.74 -5.19 1.76
N ALA A 97 -18.53 -4.16 1.48
CA ALA A 97 -19.37 -3.50 2.47
C ALA A 97 -20.68 -4.28 2.74
N LEU A 98 -21.20 -5.00 1.74
CA LEU A 98 -22.31 -5.92 1.94
C LEU A 98 -21.92 -7.11 2.84
N ALA A 99 -20.70 -7.60 2.70
CA ALA A 99 -20.18 -8.69 3.53
C ALA A 99 -19.79 -8.22 4.95
N ASN A 100 -19.50 -6.93 5.13
CA ASN A 100 -19.05 -6.32 6.39
C ASN A 100 -19.83 -5.01 6.64
N PRO A 101 -21.13 -5.09 6.94
CA PRO A 101 -21.99 -3.91 7.10
C PRO A 101 -21.55 -2.96 8.23
N GLU A 102 -20.82 -3.46 9.22
CA GLU A 102 -20.24 -2.72 10.34
C GLU A 102 -19.28 -1.60 9.89
N ILE A 103 -18.71 -1.68 8.69
CA ILE A 103 -17.86 -0.61 8.11
C ILE A 103 -18.62 0.74 8.09
N LEU A 104 -19.95 0.70 7.89
CA LEU A 104 -20.78 1.91 7.82
C LEU A 104 -20.82 2.69 9.14
N GLU A 105 -20.55 2.03 10.26
CA GLU A 105 -20.54 2.68 11.58
C GLU A 105 -19.19 3.29 11.93
N ILE A 106 -18.15 3.03 11.13
CA ILE A 106 -16.83 3.64 11.30
C ILE A 106 -16.91 5.12 10.85
N PRO A 107 -16.40 6.08 11.65
CA PRO A 107 -16.42 7.49 11.28
C PRO A 107 -15.65 7.79 9.99
N GLU A 108 -16.10 8.78 9.22
CA GLU A 108 -15.34 9.27 8.07
C GLU A 108 -14.20 10.20 8.48
N VAL A 109 -13.06 10.10 7.79
CA VAL A 109 -11.88 10.96 8.04
C VAL A 109 -11.90 12.27 7.25
N GLY A 110 -12.97 12.54 6.50
CA GLY A 110 -13.04 13.74 5.69
C GLY A 110 -14.26 13.77 4.75
N PRO A 111 -14.38 14.82 3.92
CA PRO A 111 -15.45 14.92 2.96
C PRO A 111 -15.23 13.94 1.78
N ALA A 112 -16.23 13.87 0.89
CA ALA A 112 -16.20 12.99 -0.28
C ALA A 112 -14.95 13.16 -1.16
N LYS A 113 -14.70 12.15 -2.01
CA LYS A 113 -13.63 12.10 -3.03
C LYS A 113 -12.21 11.94 -2.46
N GLY A 114 -12.05 11.19 -1.36
CA GLY A 114 -10.72 10.89 -0.81
C GLY A 114 -10.00 12.09 -0.20
N VAL A 115 -10.73 13.16 0.12
CA VAL A 115 -10.19 14.33 0.81
C VAL A 115 -10.10 14.00 2.30
N VAL A 116 -8.94 14.25 2.89
CA VAL A 116 -8.69 14.03 4.32
C VAL A 116 -8.88 15.35 5.07
N ASP A 117 -9.63 15.29 6.17
CA ASP A 117 -9.72 16.37 7.15
C ASP A 117 -8.67 16.10 8.25
N ASN A 118 -7.66 16.96 8.32
CA ASN A 118 -6.53 16.79 9.25
C ASN A 118 -6.97 16.79 10.71
N GLU A 119 -7.98 17.58 11.09
CA GLU A 119 -8.47 17.60 12.48
C GLU A 119 -9.19 16.29 12.80
N LYS A 120 -10.01 15.78 11.89
CA LYS A 120 -10.65 14.47 12.05
C LYS A 120 -9.63 13.32 12.12
N LEU A 121 -8.60 13.35 11.27
CA LEU A 121 -7.53 12.36 11.31
C LEU A 121 -6.83 12.35 12.68
N LEU A 122 -6.45 13.53 13.20
CA LEU A 122 -5.84 13.65 14.53
C LEU A 122 -6.78 13.17 15.65
N MET A 123 -8.07 13.52 15.57
CA MET A 123 -9.07 13.11 16.55
C MET A 123 -9.39 11.61 16.52
N SER A 124 -9.19 10.95 15.37
CA SER A 124 -9.42 9.49 15.23
C SER A 124 -8.42 8.64 16.02
N GLY A 125 -7.26 9.20 16.35
CA GLY A 125 -6.17 8.47 17.01
C GLY A 125 -5.51 7.44 16.10
N ALA A 126 -5.52 7.64 14.78
CA ALA A 126 -4.84 6.76 13.83
C ALA A 126 -3.32 6.80 14.01
N ASP A 127 -2.71 5.62 14.08
CA ASP A 127 -1.25 5.42 14.05
C ASP A 127 -0.70 5.58 12.64
N ILE A 128 -1.54 5.30 11.63
CA ILE A 128 -1.18 5.32 10.22
C ILE A 128 -2.42 5.62 9.35
N LEU A 129 -2.22 6.40 8.29
CA LEU A 129 -3.21 6.62 7.24
C LEU A 129 -2.78 5.89 5.96
N PHE A 130 -3.64 5.01 5.46
CA PHE A 130 -3.49 4.40 4.15
C PHE A 130 -4.28 5.16 3.09
N MET A 131 -3.60 5.63 2.05
CA MET A 131 -4.20 6.43 0.98
C MET A 131 -4.14 5.71 -0.37
N GLY A 132 -5.30 5.28 -0.86
CA GLY A 132 -5.41 4.64 -2.17
C GLY A 132 -5.34 5.64 -3.33
N GLY A 133 -4.63 5.28 -4.39
CA GLY A 133 -4.53 6.10 -5.60
C GLY A 133 -4.18 5.29 -6.85
N ALA A 134 -4.46 5.84 -8.04
CA ALA A 134 -4.10 5.24 -9.33
C ALA A 134 -2.86 5.87 -9.98
N SER A 135 -2.36 6.97 -9.42
CA SER A 135 -1.16 7.67 -9.88
C SER A 135 -0.50 8.43 -8.73
N SER A 136 0.72 8.91 -8.96
CA SER A 136 1.48 9.72 -8.00
C SER A 136 0.95 11.15 -7.85
N SER A 137 -0.18 11.53 -8.49
CA SER A 137 -0.72 12.89 -8.39
C SER A 137 -1.07 13.31 -6.96
N ASN A 138 -1.31 12.33 -6.09
CA ASN A 138 -1.65 12.57 -4.69
C ASN A 138 -0.43 12.49 -3.75
N ALA A 139 0.78 12.28 -4.27
CA ALA A 139 2.00 12.17 -3.45
C ALA A 139 2.29 13.45 -2.64
N GLU A 140 2.11 14.62 -3.26
CA GLU A 140 2.26 15.91 -2.57
C GLU A 140 1.21 16.08 -1.47
N VAL A 141 -0.04 15.68 -1.74
CA VAL A 141 -1.13 15.73 -0.75
C VAL A 141 -0.85 14.80 0.42
N ALA A 142 -0.36 13.58 0.17
CA ALA A 142 0.02 12.64 1.21
C ALA A 142 1.16 13.18 2.09
N ASN A 143 2.17 13.81 1.48
CA ASN A 143 3.25 14.47 2.21
C ASN A 143 2.73 15.65 3.05
N GLU A 144 1.83 16.47 2.51
CA GLU A 144 1.25 17.61 3.23
C GLU A 144 0.41 17.16 4.45
N ILE A 145 -0.36 16.08 4.32
CA ILE A 145 -1.12 15.50 5.44
C ILE A 145 -0.14 15.00 6.51
N GLN A 146 0.87 14.24 6.11
CA GLN A 146 1.89 13.71 7.02
C GLN A 146 2.62 14.83 7.77
N GLU A 147 3.05 15.88 7.07
CA GLU A 147 3.76 17.03 7.66
C GLU A 147 2.88 17.78 8.67
N LYS A 148 1.60 17.98 8.35
CA LYS A 148 0.67 18.75 9.20
C LYS A 148 0.16 17.98 10.41
N THR A 149 0.05 16.67 10.32
CA THR A 149 -0.58 15.83 11.35
C THR A 149 0.43 15.01 12.15
N GLY A 150 1.61 14.74 11.59
CA GLY A 150 2.56 13.79 12.15
C GLY A 150 2.13 12.32 12.01
N VAL A 151 0.94 12.05 11.46
CA VAL A 151 0.47 10.68 11.17
C VAL A 151 1.14 10.21 9.87
N PRO A 152 1.89 9.10 9.87
CA PRO A 152 2.46 8.52 8.67
C PRO A 152 1.40 8.22 7.61
N VAL A 153 1.68 8.57 6.35
CA VAL A 153 0.77 8.36 5.22
C VAL A 153 1.39 7.41 4.20
N VAL A 154 0.92 6.16 4.17
CA VAL A 154 1.35 5.15 3.20
C VAL A 154 0.40 5.13 2.02
N MET A 155 0.91 5.40 0.82
CA MET A 155 0.09 5.30 -0.39
C MET A 155 0.15 3.91 -1.01
N PHE A 156 -0.99 3.44 -1.51
CA PHE A 156 -1.07 2.15 -2.20
C PHE A 156 -1.82 2.27 -3.52
N TYR A 157 -1.48 1.40 -4.47
CA TYR A 157 -2.04 1.45 -5.82
C TYR A 157 -3.40 0.74 -5.88
N THR A 158 -4.43 1.44 -6.35
CA THR A 158 -5.82 0.94 -6.51
C THR A 158 -6.32 1.03 -7.95
N GLY A 159 -5.41 1.04 -8.94
CA GLY A 159 -5.76 1.24 -10.34
C GLY A 159 -6.24 -0.02 -11.06
N ASN A 160 -5.86 -0.17 -12.34
CA ASN A 160 -6.49 -1.13 -13.23
C ASN A 160 -5.88 -2.54 -13.09
N TYR A 161 -6.68 -3.49 -12.60
CA TYR A 161 -6.26 -4.88 -12.43
C TYR A 161 -5.82 -5.56 -13.74
N VAL A 162 -6.42 -5.21 -14.88
CA VAL A 162 -6.14 -5.87 -16.17
C VAL A 162 -4.80 -5.42 -16.76
N THR A 163 -4.50 -4.12 -16.67
CA THR A 163 -3.28 -3.55 -17.27
C THR A 163 -2.12 -3.47 -16.28
N ASP A 164 -2.40 -3.46 -14.98
CA ASP A 164 -1.43 -3.19 -13.93
C ASP A 164 -1.52 -4.23 -12.79
N ALA A 165 -1.81 -5.49 -13.12
CA ALA A 165 -1.93 -6.59 -12.15
C ALA A 165 -0.73 -6.67 -11.19
N GLU A 166 0.49 -6.54 -11.71
CA GLU A 166 1.72 -6.57 -10.91
C GLU A 166 1.76 -5.47 -9.83
N LYS A 167 1.24 -4.26 -10.13
CA LYS A 167 1.15 -3.18 -9.14
C LYS A 167 0.13 -3.50 -8.04
N ILE A 168 -0.97 -4.16 -8.40
CA ILE A 168 -1.98 -4.60 -7.44
C ILE A 168 -1.42 -5.72 -6.53
N GLN A 169 -0.69 -6.66 -7.10
CA GLN A 169 -0.02 -7.72 -6.33
C GLN A 169 1.02 -7.12 -5.39
N ALA A 170 1.84 -6.15 -5.85
CA ALA A 170 2.79 -5.43 -5.02
C ALA A 170 2.10 -4.66 -3.87
N THR A 171 0.98 -4.00 -4.15
CA THR A 171 0.11 -3.38 -3.13
C THR A 171 -0.32 -4.39 -2.07
N LEU A 172 -0.83 -5.56 -2.47
CA LEU A 172 -1.30 -6.58 -1.53
C LEU A 172 -0.17 -7.12 -0.64
N LEU A 173 1.02 -7.33 -1.22
CA LEU A 173 2.19 -7.77 -0.48
C LEU A 173 2.65 -6.72 0.53
N MET A 174 2.77 -5.46 0.09
CA MET A 174 3.17 -4.34 0.95
C MET A 174 2.18 -4.15 2.11
N LEU A 175 0.88 -4.09 1.82
CA LEU A 175 -0.14 -3.99 2.87
C LEU A 175 -0.12 -5.23 3.79
N GLY A 176 0.10 -6.41 3.21
CA GLY A 176 0.25 -7.65 3.97
C GLY A 176 1.43 -7.60 4.94
N GLU A 177 2.57 -7.06 4.53
CA GLU A 177 3.75 -6.89 5.39
C GLU A 177 3.48 -5.91 6.52
N ILE A 178 2.94 -4.73 6.22
CA ILE A 178 2.66 -3.69 7.22
C ILE A 178 1.64 -4.18 8.28
N LEU A 179 0.68 -5.01 7.89
CA LEU A 179 -0.45 -5.42 8.73
C LEU A 179 -0.31 -6.83 9.31
N GLY A 180 0.82 -7.51 9.09
CA GLY A 180 1.02 -8.91 9.53
C GLY A 180 0.07 -9.91 8.86
N LYS A 181 -0.27 -9.69 7.59
CA LYS A 181 -1.19 -10.47 6.74
C LYS A 181 -0.50 -11.04 5.48
N GLU A 182 0.80 -11.28 5.52
CA GLU A 182 1.61 -11.69 4.36
C GLU A 182 1.12 -12.99 3.72
N GLN A 183 0.75 -13.98 4.54
CA GLN A 183 0.23 -15.25 4.01
C GLN A 183 -1.12 -15.02 3.32
N ARG A 184 -1.99 -14.20 3.93
CA ARG A 184 -3.29 -13.88 3.33
C ARG A 184 -3.13 -13.10 2.03
N ALA A 185 -2.18 -12.17 1.95
CA ALA A 185 -1.83 -11.48 0.71
C ALA A 185 -1.41 -12.47 -0.40
N LYS A 186 -0.53 -13.43 -0.09
CA LYS A 186 -0.10 -14.49 -1.02
C LYS A 186 -1.27 -15.37 -1.47
N ASP A 187 -2.17 -15.73 -0.55
CA ASP A 187 -3.34 -16.55 -0.86
C ASP A 187 -4.32 -15.81 -1.80
N LEU A 188 -4.51 -14.50 -1.62
CA LEU A 188 -5.32 -13.67 -2.50
C LEU A 188 -4.73 -13.60 -3.92
N ILE A 189 -3.42 -13.38 -4.01
CA ILE A 189 -2.71 -13.32 -5.30
C ILE A 189 -2.84 -14.67 -6.02
N ALA A 190 -2.57 -15.77 -5.31
CA ALA A 190 -2.71 -17.12 -5.86
C ALA A 190 -4.14 -17.42 -6.33
N TYR A 191 -5.14 -16.94 -5.58
CA TYR A 191 -6.55 -17.08 -5.97
C TYR A 191 -6.85 -16.33 -7.27
N PHE A 192 -6.43 -15.07 -7.40
CA PHE A 192 -6.66 -14.32 -8.63
C PHE A 192 -5.94 -14.92 -9.84
N ASP A 193 -4.69 -15.33 -9.68
CA ASP A 193 -3.92 -15.99 -10.74
C ASP A 193 -4.58 -17.30 -11.18
N ALA A 194 -5.11 -18.08 -10.23
CA ALA A 194 -5.82 -19.32 -10.52
C ALA A 194 -7.13 -19.07 -11.30
N VAL A 195 -7.90 -18.04 -10.93
CA VAL A 195 -9.13 -17.65 -11.64
C VAL A 195 -8.81 -17.21 -13.07
N GLU A 196 -7.78 -16.37 -13.25
CA GLU A 196 -7.36 -15.92 -14.58
C GLU A 196 -6.89 -17.09 -15.46
N ALA A 197 -6.09 -18.01 -14.90
CA ALA A 197 -5.63 -19.20 -15.59
C ALA A 197 -6.79 -20.12 -15.99
N ASP A 198 -7.78 -20.33 -15.11
CA ASP A 198 -8.96 -21.13 -15.41
C ASP A 198 -9.78 -20.52 -16.56
N LEU A 199 -10.00 -19.20 -16.53
CA LEU A 199 -10.71 -18.50 -17.60
C LEU A 199 -9.98 -18.59 -18.94
N LYS A 200 -8.66 -18.33 -18.97
CA LYS A 200 -7.83 -18.47 -20.17
C LYS A 200 -7.87 -19.89 -20.74
N LYS A 201 -7.83 -20.90 -19.87
CA LYS A 201 -7.91 -22.32 -20.27
C LYS A 201 -9.23 -22.66 -20.94
N ARG A 202 -10.36 -22.14 -20.44
CA ARG A 202 -11.70 -22.40 -21.01
C ARG A 202 -11.87 -21.87 -22.42
N VAL A 203 -11.14 -20.81 -22.78
CA VAL A 203 -11.30 -20.11 -24.07
C VAL A 203 -10.14 -20.34 -25.06
N ALA A 204 -9.08 -21.06 -24.66
CA ALA A 204 -7.84 -21.20 -25.43
C ALA A 204 -7.99 -21.77 -26.86
N GLY A 205 -9.08 -22.49 -27.15
CA GLY A 205 -9.36 -23.09 -28.46
C GLY A 205 -10.42 -22.35 -29.28
N LEU A 206 -10.92 -21.22 -28.81
CA LEU A 206 -11.95 -20.43 -29.49
C LEU A 206 -11.29 -19.40 -30.42
N SER A 207 -11.72 -19.35 -31.69
CA SER A 207 -11.45 -18.20 -32.56
C SER A 207 -12.45 -17.10 -32.20
N ALA A 208 -12.10 -16.25 -31.24
CA ALA A 208 -12.99 -15.17 -30.81
C ALA A 208 -13.07 -14.10 -31.91
N GLU A 209 -14.11 -14.17 -32.74
CA GLU A 209 -14.46 -13.13 -33.73
C GLU A 209 -15.75 -12.38 -33.37
N GLU A 210 -16.38 -12.69 -32.23
CA GLU A 210 -17.58 -11.97 -31.80
C GLU A 210 -17.25 -10.57 -31.27
N THR A 211 -17.80 -9.55 -31.94
CA THR A 211 -17.79 -8.17 -31.44
C THR A 211 -18.73 -8.05 -30.24
N VAL A 212 -18.19 -7.65 -29.09
CA VAL A 212 -18.96 -7.38 -27.88
C VAL A 212 -18.90 -5.89 -27.51
N TYR A 213 -19.98 -5.39 -26.91
CA TYR A 213 -20.03 -4.05 -26.32
C TYR A 213 -20.26 -4.17 -24.83
N VAL A 214 -19.36 -3.57 -24.03
CA VAL A 214 -19.49 -3.52 -22.58
C VAL A 214 -20.00 -2.13 -22.19
N GLY A 215 -21.24 -2.07 -21.68
CA GLY A 215 -21.88 -0.84 -21.20
C GLY A 215 -22.14 -0.90 -19.69
N GLY A 216 -22.39 0.27 -19.08
CA GLY A 216 -22.75 0.36 -17.66
C GLY A 216 -21.59 0.11 -16.69
N VAL A 217 -20.35 0.28 -17.14
CA VAL A 217 -19.15 0.12 -16.30
C VAL A 217 -18.93 1.39 -15.48
N SER A 218 -18.78 1.24 -14.15
CA SER A 218 -18.37 2.32 -13.26
C SER A 218 -17.02 2.88 -13.68
N TYR A 219 -16.89 4.21 -13.77
CA TYR A 219 -15.65 4.87 -14.18
C TYR A 219 -14.46 4.54 -13.26
N ASN A 220 -14.71 4.29 -11.96
CA ASN A 220 -13.69 4.02 -10.93
C ASN A 220 -13.97 2.76 -10.08
N GLY A 221 -14.69 1.76 -10.62
CA GLY A 221 -14.89 0.46 -9.96
C GLY A 221 -15.73 0.50 -8.68
#